data_AF-A0A1F2TVX0-F1
#
_entry.id   AF-A0A1F2TVX0-F1
#
_cell.length_a   1.000
_cell.length_b   1.000
_cell.length_c   1.000
_cell.angle_alpha   90.00
_cell.angle_beta   90.00
_cell.angle_gamma   90.00
#
_symmetry.space_group_name_H-M   'P 1'
#
loop_
_entity.id
_entity.type
_entity.pdbx_description
1 polymer ?
#
loop_
_entity_poly.entity_id
_entity_poly.type
_entity_poly.pdbx_seq_one_letter_code
_entity_poly.pdbx_strand_id
1 'polypeptide(L)'
;MARRRNAHPSKSKTDLFTPTRRATSGKRKPGRPPVHDEAWTKVTVVLFNRQIVFLDRLAANIRAQTGAAISRAQLIRALLDAVADADIDLTASLSEADLKATLLARLGKYRMGL
;
A
#
# COMPACT_ATOMS: atom_id res chain seq x y z
N MET A 1 -1.90 -40.11 -48.92
CA MET A 1 -1.05 -39.48 -47.89
C MET A 1 -1.93 -39.09 -46.70
N ALA A 2 -2.01 -39.93 -45.66
CA ALA A 2 -2.89 -39.70 -44.51
C ALA A 2 -2.15 -38.87 -43.43
N ARG A 3 -2.69 -37.70 -43.07
CA ARG A 3 -2.16 -36.85 -41.99
C ARG A 3 -2.44 -37.50 -40.62
N ARG A 4 -1.38 -37.93 -39.92
CA ARG A 4 -1.42 -38.31 -38.51
C ARG A 4 -1.83 -37.09 -37.66
N ARG A 5 -2.92 -37.21 -36.90
CA ARG A 5 -3.30 -36.23 -35.87
C ARG A 5 -2.50 -36.54 -34.60
N ASN A 6 -1.70 -35.57 -34.13
CA ASN A 6 -1.01 -35.66 -32.84
C ASN A 6 -2.05 -35.59 -31.72
N ALA A 7 -2.20 -36.67 -30.96
CA ALA A 7 -3.03 -36.70 -29.76
C ALA A 7 -2.39 -35.78 -28.69
N HIS A 8 -3.11 -34.75 -28.27
CA HIS A 8 -2.76 -33.98 -27.07
C HIS A 8 -3.01 -34.88 -25.86
N PRO A 9 -2.01 -35.10 -24.97
CA PRO A 9 -2.26 -35.82 -23.74
C PRO A 9 -3.24 -35.02 -22.89
N SER A 10 -4.39 -35.61 -22.56
CA SER A 10 -5.34 -35.04 -21.63
C SER A 10 -4.62 -34.76 -20.31
N LYS A 11 -4.63 -33.49 -19.87
CA LYS A 11 -4.17 -33.12 -18.52
C LYS A 11 -4.84 -34.07 -17.53
N SER A 12 -4.05 -34.91 -16.88
CA SER A 12 -4.55 -35.80 -15.83
C SER A 12 -5.21 -34.93 -14.78
N LYS A 13 -6.48 -35.22 -14.48
CA LYS A 13 -7.17 -34.66 -13.33
C LYS A 13 -6.40 -35.11 -12.10
N THR A 14 -5.47 -34.26 -11.65
CA THR A 14 -4.77 -34.46 -10.40
C THR A 14 -5.84 -34.37 -9.32
N ASP A 15 -6.04 -35.48 -8.62
CA ASP A 15 -7.12 -35.60 -7.64
C ASP A 15 -6.96 -34.51 -6.58
N LEU A 16 -7.98 -33.65 -6.44
CA LEU A 16 -7.94 -32.47 -5.58
C LEU A 16 -7.73 -32.85 -4.10
N PHE A 17 -8.11 -34.08 -3.75
CA PHE A 17 -7.99 -34.64 -2.40
C PHE A 17 -6.69 -35.38 -2.15
N THR A 18 -5.75 -35.37 -3.11
CA THR A 18 -4.42 -35.93 -2.86
C THR A 18 -3.72 -35.07 -1.80
N PRO A 19 -3.21 -35.66 -0.70
CA PRO A 19 -2.45 -34.93 0.30
C PRO A 19 -1.30 -34.15 -0.37
N THR A 20 -1.34 -32.83 -0.28
CA THR A 20 -0.30 -31.99 -0.86
C THR A 20 1.02 -32.30 -0.17
N ARG A 21 1.96 -32.96 -0.86
CA ARG A 21 3.33 -33.10 -0.36
C ARG A 21 3.85 -31.70 -0.07
N ARG A 22 4.29 -31.44 1.17
CA ARG A 22 4.96 -30.18 1.53
C ARG A 22 6.06 -29.93 0.52
N ALA A 23 5.92 -28.88 -0.27
CA ALA A 23 6.99 -28.41 -1.12
C ALA A 23 8.21 -28.20 -0.22
N THR A 24 9.34 -28.80 -0.58
CA THR A 24 10.62 -28.49 0.05
C THR A 24 10.79 -26.97 -0.03
N SER A 25 11.25 -26.36 1.06
CA SER A 25 11.40 -24.92 1.24
C SER A 25 12.44 -24.35 0.26
N GLY A 26 12.11 -24.30 -1.03
CA GLY A 26 12.82 -23.52 -2.01
C GLY A 26 12.76 -22.06 -1.57
N LYS A 27 13.92 -21.39 -1.57
CA LYS A 27 14.04 -19.97 -1.23
C LYS A 27 12.96 -19.19 -1.99
N ARG A 28 12.01 -18.59 -1.27
CA ARG A 28 10.97 -17.74 -1.86
C ARG A 28 11.70 -16.69 -2.71
N LYS A 29 11.47 -16.71 -4.03
CA LYS A 29 12.04 -15.67 -4.91
C LYS A 29 11.57 -14.32 -4.36
N PRO A 30 12.46 -13.32 -4.24
CA PRO A 30 12.04 -11.97 -3.86
C PRO A 30 10.87 -11.56 -4.75
N GLY A 31 9.80 -11.04 -4.14
CA GLY A 31 8.68 -10.49 -4.89
C GLY A 31 9.17 -9.46 -5.91
N ARG A 32 8.36 -9.19 -6.94
CA ARG A 32 8.64 -8.14 -7.93
C ARG A 32 9.06 -6.85 -7.20
N PRO A 33 10.24 -6.27 -7.50
CA PRO A 33 10.65 -5.01 -6.92
C PRO A 33 9.57 -3.96 -7.20
N PRO A 34 9.23 -3.09 -6.24
CA PRO A 34 8.37 -1.96 -6.52
C PRO A 34 9.01 -1.15 -7.66
N VAL A 35 8.30 -1.02 -8.78
CA VAL A 35 8.71 -0.13 -9.86
C VAL A 35 8.29 1.27 -9.41
N HIS A 36 9.26 2.15 -9.27
CA HIS A 36 9.04 3.55 -8.95
C HIS A 36 9.62 4.38 -10.09
N ASP A 37 8.86 5.38 -10.54
CA ASP A 37 9.25 6.24 -11.66
C ASP A 37 10.27 7.32 -11.24
N GLU A 38 10.44 7.54 -9.93
CA GLU A 38 11.33 8.55 -9.34
C GLU A 38 12.33 7.92 -8.36
N ALA A 39 13.52 8.52 -8.26
CA ALA A 39 14.52 8.16 -7.28
C ALA A 39 13.99 8.43 -5.86
N TRP A 40 14.08 7.43 -4.98
CA TRP A 40 13.57 7.53 -3.62
C TRP A 40 14.69 7.30 -2.60
N THR A 41 14.64 8.04 -1.50
CA THR A 41 15.48 7.81 -0.32
C THR A 41 14.64 7.23 0.80
N LYS A 42 15.10 6.14 1.42
CA LYS A 42 14.44 5.57 2.59
C LYS A 42 14.76 6.42 3.82
N VAL A 43 13.71 6.89 4.49
CA VAL A 43 13.80 7.66 5.74
C VAL A 43 13.12 6.87 6.87
N THR A 44 13.69 6.91 8.07
CA THR A 44 13.09 6.36 9.29
C THR A 44 12.47 7.51 10.09
N VAL A 45 11.19 7.38 10.43
CA VAL A 45 10.46 8.38 11.24
C VAL A 45 9.90 7.73 12.50
N VAL A 46 9.85 8.49 13.59
CA VAL A 46 9.23 8.05 14.85
C VAL A 46 7.80 8.58 14.89
N LEU A 47 6.83 7.69 15.10
CA LEU A 47 5.42 8.01 15.18
C LEU A 47 4.83 7.43 16.46
N PHE A 48 3.84 8.13 17.02
CA PHE A 48 3.05 7.58 18.12
C PHE A 48 2.21 6.41 17.64
N ASN A 49 1.95 5.44 18.53
CA ASN A 49 1.12 4.27 18.21
C ASN A 49 -0.25 4.66 17.63
N ARG A 50 -0.87 5.72 18.17
CA ARG A 50 -2.15 6.25 17.66
C ARG A 50 -2.09 6.69 16.19
N GLN A 51 -0.97 7.24 15.73
CA GLN A 51 -0.79 7.68 14.34
C GLN A 51 -0.62 6.47 13.42
N ILE A 52 0.14 5.47 13.86
CA ILE A 52 0.33 4.21 13.10
C ILE A 52 -1.01 3.50 12.90
N VAL A 53 -1.79 3.34 13.98
CA VAL A 53 -3.13 2.74 13.92
C VAL A 53 -4.06 3.52 13.00
N PHE A 54 -4.00 4.85 13.01
CA PHE A 54 -4.81 5.69 12.12
C PHE A 54 -4.43 5.46 10.64
N LEU A 55 -3.14 5.46 10.31
CA LEU A 55 -2.65 5.20 8.95
C LEU A 55 -3.09 3.82 8.43
N ASP A 56 -3.00 2.79 9.28
CA ASP A 56 -3.42 1.44 8.92
C ASP A 56 -4.93 1.33 8.67
N ARG A 57 -5.74 1.97 9.53
CA ARG A 57 -7.19 2.02 9.35
C ARG A 57 -7.57 2.76 8.07
N LEU A 58 -6.91 3.88 7.78
CA LEU A 58 -7.16 4.63 6.55
C LEU A 58 -6.83 3.77 5.31
N ALA A 59 -5.67 3.11 5.30
CA ALA A 59 -5.28 2.22 4.21
C ALA A 59 -6.26 1.03 4.05
N ALA A 60 -6.70 0.43 5.16
CA ALA A 60 -7.68 -0.65 5.15
C ALA A 60 -9.04 -0.19 4.60
N ASN A 61 -9.51 0.99 5.00
CA ASN A 61 -10.77 1.56 4.54
C ASN A 61 -10.74 1.87 3.04
N ILE A 62 -9.65 2.46 2.55
CA ILE A 62 -9.48 2.71 1.11
C ILE A 62 -9.53 1.39 0.35
N ARG A 63 -8.83 0.36 0.84
CA ARG A 63 -8.85 -0.97 0.22
C ARG A 63 -10.24 -1.61 0.26
N ALA A 64 -10.98 -1.44 1.34
CA ALA A 64 -12.35 -1.96 1.47
C ALA A 64 -13.30 -1.27 0.47
N GLN A 65 -13.14 0.03 0.24
CA GLN A 65 -14.00 0.80 -0.65
C GLN A 65 -13.63 0.69 -2.13
N THR A 66 -12.33 0.70 -2.45
CA THR A 66 -11.84 0.82 -3.83
C THR A 66 -11.17 -0.45 -4.35
N GLY A 67 -10.82 -1.39 -3.46
CA GLY A 67 -9.95 -2.52 -3.77
C GLY A 67 -8.46 -2.17 -3.90
N ALA A 68 -8.09 -0.89 -3.95
CA ALA A 68 -6.71 -0.46 -4.13
C ALA A 68 -5.89 -0.65 -2.84
N ALA A 69 -4.65 -1.15 -3.00
CA ALA A 69 -3.71 -1.30 -1.90
C ALA A 69 -2.78 -0.08 -1.82
N ILE A 70 -3.07 0.84 -0.90
CA ILE A 70 -2.22 2.02 -0.63
C ILE A 70 -1.35 1.77 0.60
N SER A 71 -0.05 1.99 0.46
CA SER A 71 0.93 1.86 1.54
C SER A 71 0.98 3.11 2.44
N ARG A 72 1.43 2.94 3.70
CA ARG A 72 1.66 4.06 4.64
C ARG A 72 2.55 5.16 4.04
N ALA A 73 3.59 4.77 3.29
CA ALA A 73 4.51 5.71 2.66
C ALA A 73 3.85 6.48 1.50
N GLN A 74 2.91 5.89 0.77
CA GLN A 74 2.13 6.61 -0.25
C GLN A 74 1.18 7.62 0.39
N LEU A 75 0.52 7.25 1.50
CA LEU A 75 -0.33 8.18 2.25
C LEU A 75 0.46 9.38 2.77
N ILE A 76 1.61 9.14 3.39
CA ILE A 76 2.47 10.22 3.92
C ILE A 76 2.96 11.14 2.80
N ARG A 77 3.39 10.58 1.65
CA ARG A 77 3.82 11.39 0.50
C ARG A 77 2.68 12.22 -0.07
N ALA A 78 1.52 11.62 -0.33
CA ALA A 78 0.36 12.34 -0.84
C ALA A 78 -0.08 13.49 0.09
N LEU A 79 0.04 13.31 1.41
CA LEU A 79 -0.21 14.39 2.37
C LEU A 79 0.83 15.51 2.28
N LEU A 80 2.12 15.17 2.11
CA LEU A 80 3.18 16.15 1.96
C LEU A 80 3.01 16.96 0.65
N ASP A 81 2.75 16.27 -0.45
CA ASP A 81 2.52 16.89 -1.77
C ASP A 81 1.30 17.81 -1.71
N ALA A 82 0.20 17.36 -1.11
CA ALA A 82 -0.99 18.19 -0.93
C ALA A 82 -0.73 19.45 -0.08
N VAL A 83 0.12 19.35 0.95
CA VAL A 83 0.50 20.52 1.77
C VAL A 83 1.39 21.48 0.96
N ALA A 84 2.33 20.95 0.17
CA ALA A 84 3.20 21.75 -0.68
C ALA A 84 2.40 22.48 -1.78
N ASP A 85 1.43 21.81 -2.40
CA ASP A 85 0.59 22.37 -3.46
C ASP A 85 -0.47 23.35 -2.94
N ALA A 86 -0.92 23.19 -1.68
CA ALA A 86 -1.97 24.02 -1.10
C ALA A 86 -1.49 25.43 -0.66
N ASP A 87 -0.22 25.79 -0.91
CA ASP A 87 0.42 27.06 -0.51
C ASP A 87 0.14 27.41 0.97
N ILE A 88 0.15 26.39 1.83
CA ILE A 88 -0.04 26.56 3.27
C ILE A 88 1.30 26.99 3.86
N ASP A 89 1.40 28.27 4.23
CA ASP A 89 2.58 28.76 4.96
C ASP A 89 2.63 28.14 6.37
N LEU A 90 3.52 27.17 6.52
CA LEU A 90 3.82 26.51 7.78
C LEU A 90 5.08 27.07 8.46
N THR A 91 5.80 27.99 7.81
CA THR A 91 7.12 28.48 8.27
C THR A 91 7.05 29.30 9.54
N ALA A 92 5.88 29.90 9.82
CA ALA A 92 5.63 30.65 11.05
C ALA A 92 5.33 29.76 12.28
N SER A 93 5.24 28.43 12.11
CA SER A 93 4.87 27.53 13.21
C SER A 93 6.05 27.25 14.14
N LEU A 94 5.85 27.46 15.45
CA LEU A 94 6.88 27.31 16.48
C LEU A 94 6.82 25.96 17.21
N SER A 95 5.74 25.18 17.01
CA SER A 95 5.56 23.89 17.66
C SER A 95 4.72 22.91 16.81
N GLU A 96 4.77 21.61 17.14
CA GLU A 96 3.91 20.59 16.52
C GLU A 96 2.43 20.91 16.72
N ALA A 97 2.07 21.50 17.87
CA ALA A 97 0.70 21.90 18.17
C ALA A 97 0.24 23.03 17.24
N ASP A 98 1.09 24.02 16.98
CA ASP A 98 0.78 25.15 16.10
C ASP A 98 0.68 24.70 14.64
N LEU A 99 1.57 23.81 14.19
CA LEU A 99 1.50 23.18 12.88
C LEU A 99 0.16 22.47 12.69
N LYS A 100 -0.23 21.66 13.67
CA LYS A 100 -1.51 20.94 13.64
C LYS A 100 -2.71 21.90 13.64
N ALA A 101 -2.67 22.96 14.42
CA ALA A 101 -3.74 23.96 14.47
C ALA A 101 -3.91 24.67 13.12
N THR A 102 -2.80 25.06 12.50
CA THR A 102 -2.78 25.71 11.18
C THR A 102 -3.35 24.79 10.10
N LEU A 103 -2.89 23.53 10.07
CA LEU A 103 -3.41 22.53 9.13
C LEU A 103 -4.90 22.26 9.33
N LEU A 104 -5.38 22.17 10.58
CA LEU A 104 -6.80 21.97 10.87
C LEU A 104 -7.65 23.17 10.47
N ALA A 105 -7.15 24.39 10.62
CA ALA A 105 -7.85 25.60 10.18
C ALA A 105 -8.05 25.63 8.66
N ARG A 106 -7.11 25.06 7.89
CA ARG A 106 -7.16 25.03 6.42
C ARG A 106 -7.93 23.83 5.85
N LEU A 107 -7.72 22.63 6.40
CA LEU A 107 -8.31 21.38 5.88
C LEU A 107 -9.75 21.12 6.38
N GLY A 108 -10.17 21.81 7.45
CA GLY A 108 -11.43 21.55 8.11
C GLY A 108 -11.43 20.26 8.96
N LYS A 109 -12.55 19.99 9.62
CA LYS A 109 -12.71 18.78 10.46
C LYS A 109 -13.27 17.64 9.63
N TYR A 110 -12.40 16.74 9.18
CA TYR A 110 -12.87 15.47 8.60
C TYR A 110 -13.23 14.49 9.71
N ARG A 111 -14.51 14.11 9.75
CA ARG A 111 -15.02 13.06 10.63
C ARG A 111 -15.02 11.78 9.81
N MET A 112 -14.07 10.88 10.07
CA MET A 112 -14.15 9.51 9.55
C MET A 112 -15.45 8.90 10.09
N GLY A 113 -16.44 8.77 9.21
CA GLY A 113 -17.76 8.22 9.56
C GLY A 113 -17.60 6.82 10.16
N LEU A 114 -18.25 6.64 11.31
CA LEU A 114 -18.72 5.34 11.76
C LEU A 114 -20.02 5.01 11.01
#